data_AF-A0A9E2VFL3-F1
#
_entry.id   AF-A0A9E2VFL3-F1
#
_cell.length_a   1.000
_cell.length_b   1.000
_cell.length_c   1.000
_cell.angle_alpha   90.00
_cell.angle_beta   90.00
_cell.angle_gamma   90.00
#
_symmetry.space_group_name_H-M   'P 1'
#
loop_
_entity.id
_entity.type
_entity.pdbx_description
1 polymer ?
#
loop_
_entity_poly.entity_id
_entity_poly.type
_entity_poly.pdbx_seq_one_letter_code
_entity_poly.pdbx_strand_id
1 'polypeptide(L)'
;MPKPENIEPHKFKKGQSGNPNGRPRKYTTLLREQGYKLSEINDTIQVMMQMTIDELKDVWDNKNATVLEKTIAAAIRKSIEKGSLYSIETLLTRVYGKPKENADVKSEITIRLIDDDDTTTEATQGADTSTEPSEEV
;
A
#
# COMPACT_ATOMS: atom_id res chain seq x y z
N MET A 1 51.42 -23.02 28.78
CA MET A 1 50.23 -23.65 28.15
C MET A 1 49.17 -23.85 29.24
N PRO A 2 47.88 -23.58 28.98
CA PRO A 2 46.81 -23.82 29.97
C PRO A 2 46.66 -25.33 30.22
N LYS A 3 46.27 -25.73 31.45
CA LYS A 3 46.06 -27.14 31.81
C LYS A 3 44.92 -27.75 30.98
N PRO A 4 45.06 -28.99 30.48
CA PRO A 4 44.09 -29.63 29.58
C PRO A 4 42.71 -29.84 30.21
N GLU A 5 42.66 -30.03 31.53
CA GLU A 5 41.43 -30.18 32.34
C GLU A 5 40.47 -28.98 32.20
N ASN A 6 40.99 -27.78 31.90
CA ASN A 6 40.19 -26.57 31.76
C ASN A 6 39.56 -26.41 30.36
N ILE A 7 39.92 -27.26 29.40
CA ILE A 7 39.55 -27.10 27.98
C ILE A 7 38.46 -28.10 27.58
N GLU A 8 38.44 -29.27 28.20
CA GLU A 8 37.48 -30.35 27.95
C GLU A 8 36.00 -29.98 28.20
N PRO A 9 35.61 -29.27 29.28
CA PRO A 9 34.21 -28.92 29.52
C PRO A 9 33.67 -27.83 28.59
N HIS A 10 34.55 -27.09 27.91
CA HIS A 10 34.17 -26.01 26.98
C HIS A 10 34.22 -26.41 25.51
N LYS A 11 34.43 -27.70 25.21
CA LYS A 11 34.35 -28.22 23.84
C LYS A 11 32.89 -28.34 23.41
N PHE A 12 32.50 -27.58 22.38
CA PHE A 12 31.21 -27.78 21.72
C PHE A 12 31.11 -29.19 21.13
N LYS A 13 29.98 -29.87 21.35
CA LYS A 13 29.72 -31.16 20.70
C LYS A 13 29.64 -30.94 19.19
N LYS A 14 30.28 -31.80 18.39
CA LYS A 14 30.20 -31.72 16.92
C LYS A 14 28.72 -31.75 16.48
N GLY A 15 28.30 -30.78 15.68
CA GLY A 15 26.90 -30.61 15.26
C GLY A 15 26.04 -29.75 16.17
N GLN A 16 26.55 -29.31 17.33
CA GLN A 16 25.87 -28.38 18.21
C GLN A 16 26.34 -26.96 17.91
N SER A 17 25.44 -26.12 17.38
CA SER A 17 25.69 -24.68 17.28
C SER A 17 25.81 -24.09 18.68
N GLY A 18 26.80 -23.21 18.90
CA GLY A 18 26.93 -22.48 20.15
C GLY A 18 25.77 -21.53 20.44
N ASN A 19 24.92 -21.27 19.43
CA ASN A 19 23.65 -20.59 19.59
C ASN A 19 22.54 -21.39 18.86
N PRO A 20 21.89 -22.36 19.54
CA PRO A 20 20.83 -23.19 18.95
C PRO A 20 19.62 -22.40 18.45
N ASN A 21 19.29 -21.27 19.09
CA ASN A 21 18.16 -20.43 18.73
C ASN A 21 18.51 -19.35 17.67
N GLY A 22 19.77 -19.33 17.21
CA GLY A 22 20.26 -18.36 16.24
C GLY A 22 20.22 -16.91 16.72
N ARG A 23 20.55 -15.98 15.83
CA ARG A 23 20.40 -14.55 16.14
C ARG A 23 18.90 -14.25 16.31
N PRO A 24 18.45 -13.69 17.44
CA PRO A 24 17.05 -13.31 17.60
C PRO A 24 16.63 -12.39 16.45
N ARG A 25 15.43 -12.63 15.90
CA ARG A 25 14.89 -11.84 14.79
C ARG A 25 14.77 -10.37 15.23
N LYS A 26 15.02 -9.45 14.29
CA LYS A 26 14.88 -8.02 14.55
C LYS A 26 13.45 -7.72 15.00
N TYR A 27 13.29 -6.77 15.93
CA TYR A 27 11.98 -6.38 16.48
C TYR A 27 10.92 -6.08 15.40
N THR A 28 11.33 -5.38 14.33
CA THR A 28 10.46 -5.07 13.18
C THR A 28 9.98 -6.29 12.39
N THR A 29 10.69 -7.41 12.48
CA THR A 29 10.30 -8.68 11.84
C THR A 29 9.29 -9.44 12.67
N LEU A 30 9.36 -9.33 14.01
CA LEU A 30 8.39 -9.92 14.93
C LEU A 30 7.05 -9.17 14.86
N LEU A 31 7.11 -7.83 14.83
CA LEU A 31 5.94 -6.97 14.65
C LEU A 31 5.19 -7.21 13.33
N ARG A 32 5.86 -7.72 12.30
CA ARG A 32 5.23 -8.06 11.01
C ARG A 32 4.20 -9.19 11.16
N GLU A 33 4.43 -10.13 12.07
CA GLU A 33 3.52 -11.25 12.32
C GLU A 33 2.28 -10.81 13.11
N GLN A 34 2.38 -9.72 13.88
CA GLN A 34 1.26 -9.03 14.54
C GLN A 34 0.65 -7.91 13.68
N GLY A 35 1.20 -7.70 12.48
CA GLY A 35 0.81 -6.62 11.60
C GLY A 35 -0.39 -7.00 10.73
N TYR A 36 -1.17 -5.99 10.37
CA TYR A 36 -2.28 -6.11 9.43
C TYR A 36 -1.80 -6.53 8.03
N LYS A 37 -2.52 -7.45 7.39
CA LYS A 37 -2.45 -7.66 5.94
C LYS A 37 -3.08 -6.48 5.21
N LEU A 38 -2.71 -6.30 3.95
CA LEU A 38 -3.19 -5.16 3.14
C LEU A 38 -4.73 -5.10 3.07
N SER A 39 -5.40 -6.25 2.96
CA SER A 39 -6.87 -6.34 2.98
C SER A 39 -7.44 -5.90 4.33
N GLU A 40 -6.84 -6.38 5.42
CA GLU A 40 -7.31 -6.09 6.79
C GLU A 40 -7.17 -4.60 7.13
N ILE A 41 -6.18 -3.90 6.56
CA ILE A 41 -6.05 -2.44 6.72
C ILE A 41 -7.27 -1.72 6.13
N ASN A 42 -7.74 -2.13 4.96
CA ASN A 42 -8.88 -1.51 4.31
C ASN A 42 -10.16 -1.77 5.10
N ASP A 43 -10.36 -3.00 5.56
CA ASP A 43 -11.50 -3.37 6.41
C ASP A 43 -11.49 -2.57 7.72
N THR A 44 -10.32 -2.40 8.33
CA THR A 44 -10.13 -1.63 9.56
C THR A 44 -10.49 -0.15 9.38
N ILE A 45 -10.13 0.45 8.24
CA ILE A 45 -10.52 1.83 7.90
C ILE A 45 -12.04 1.93 7.72
N GLN A 46 -12.66 0.97 7.03
CA GLN A 46 -14.10 0.96 6.79
C GLN A 46 -14.88 0.83 8.10
N VAL A 47 -14.48 -0.07 9.00
CA VAL A 47 -15.10 -0.24 10.32
C VAL A 47 -14.98 1.05 11.12
N MET A 48 -13.79 1.67 11.19
CA MET A 48 -13.61 2.93 11.91
C MET A 48 -14.41 4.11 11.34
N MET A 49 -14.70 4.12 10.04
CA MET A 49 -15.55 5.14 9.43
C MET A 49 -17.04 4.96 9.73
N GLN A 50 -17.47 3.74 10.05
CA GLN A 50 -18.85 3.43 10.39
C GLN A 50 -19.15 3.62 11.89
N MET A 51 -18.13 3.78 12.71
CA MET A 51 -18.26 4.02 14.15
C MET A 51 -18.83 5.39 14.47
N THR A 52 -19.50 5.48 15.62
CA THR A 52 -19.92 6.75 16.22
C THR A 52 -18.72 7.51 16.81
N ILE A 53 -18.92 8.80 17.11
CA ILE A 53 -17.86 9.65 17.69
C ILE A 53 -17.38 9.10 19.05
N ASP A 54 -18.28 8.54 19.84
CA ASP A 54 -17.98 7.99 21.16
C ASP A 54 -17.14 6.71 21.05
N GLU A 55 -17.52 5.80 20.16
CA GLU A 55 -16.74 4.57 19.89
C GLU A 55 -15.36 4.87 19.31
N LEU A 56 -15.25 5.88 18.43
CA LEU A 56 -13.97 6.32 17.89
C LEU A 56 -13.04 6.86 18.98
N LYS A 57 -13.61 7.52 20.00
CA LYS A 57 -12.85 8.02 21.14
C LYS A 57 -12.31 6.88 21.99
N ASP A 58 -13.09 5.82 22.20
CA ASP A 58 -12.64 4.63 22.92
C ASP A 58 -11.45 3.95 22.22
N VAL A 59 -11.48 3.86 20.88
CA VAL A 59 -10.35 3.35 20.08
C VAL A 59 -9.12 4.25 20.22
N TRP A 60 -9.30 5.57 20.22
CA TRP A 60 -8.20 6.52 20.35
C TRP A 60 -7.54 6.45 21.74
N ASP A 61 -8.34 6.39 22.80
CA ASP A 61 -7.88 6.39 24.20
C ASP A 61 -7.32 5.02 24.64
N ASN A 62 -7.64 3.94 23.93
CA ASN A 62 -7.09 2.62 24.19
C ASN A 62 -5.55 2.60 24.07
N LYS A 63 -4.84 2.27 25.15
CA LYS A 63 -3.36 2.19 25.18
C LYS A 63 -2.79 1.01 24.41
N ASN A 64 -3.59 -0.04 24.21
CA ASN A 64 -3.19 -1.23 23.48
C ASN A 64 -3.47 -1.13 21.97
N ALA A 65 -4.17 -0.08 21.53
CA ALA A 65 -4.41 0.15 20.11
C ALA A 65 -3.08 0.40 19.38
N THR A 66 -2.99 -0.17 18.18
CA THR A 66 -1.83 -0.04 17.31
C THR A 66 -1.66 1.40 16.85
N VAL A 67 -0.44 1.74 16.43
CA VAL A 67 -0.16 3.08 15.87
C VAL A 67 -1.02 3.35 14.64
N LEU A 68 -1.36 2.32 13.86
CA LEU A 68 -2.22 2.43 12.68
C LEU A 68 -3.63 2.91 13.07
N GLU A 69 -4.27 2.21 14.00
CA GLU A 69 -5.63 2.54 14.47
C GLU A 69 -5.69 3.92 15.08
N LYS A 70 -4.71 4.25 15.93
CA LYS A 70 -4.59 5.61 16.48
C LYS A 70 -4.48 6.63 15.35
N THR A 71 -3.60 6.43 14.37
CA THR A 71 -3.40 7.40 13.28
C THR A 71 -4.69 7.62 12.48
N ILE A 72 -5.42 6.55 12.17
CA ILE A 72 -6.71 6.64 11.46
C ILE A 72 -7.75 7.37 12.32
N ALA A 73 -7.87 7.01 13.61
CA ALA A 73 -8.80 7.66 14.52
C ALA A 73 -8.50 9.16 14.71
N ALA A 74 -7.22 9.54 14.81
CA ALA A 74 -6.81 10.96 14.83
C ALA A 74 -7.17 11.68 13.54
N ALA A 75 -6.96 11.04 12.38
CA ALA A 75 -7.29 11.63 11.09
C ALA A 75 -8.80 11.90 10.98
N ILE A 76 -9.64 10.93 11.37
CA ILE A 76 -11.09 11.06 11.39
C ILE A 76 -11.51 12.16 12.37
N ARG A 77 -11.00 12.15 13.61
CA ARG A 77 -11.32 13.20 14.60
C ARG A 77 -10.96 14.60 14.11
N LYS A 78 -9.76 14.75 13.54
CA LYS A 78 -9.30 16.03 12.98
C LYS A 78 -10.12 16.45 11.75
N SER A 79 -10.59 15.50 10.94
CA SER A 79 -11.47 15.79 9.81
C SER A 79 -12.84 16.28 10.25
N ILE A 80 -13.37 15.74 11.34
CA ILE A 80 -14.62 16.19 11.96
C ILE A 80 -14.42 17.59 12.56
N GLU A 81 -13.36 17.80 13.35
CA GLU A 81 -13.05 19.11 13.96
C GLU A 81 -12.84 20.22 12.92
N LYS A 82 -12.17 19.91 11.80
CA LYS A 82 -11.88 20.90 10.74
C LYS A 82 -12.99 20.98 9.68
N GLY A 83 -13.93 20.04 9.63
CA GLY A 83 -14.93 19.93 8.57
C GLY A 83 -14.33 19.70 7.17
N SER A 84 -13.10 19.19 7.08
CA SER A 84 -12.40 19.01 5.80
C SER A 84 -12.57 17.58 5.28
N LEU A 85 -13.17 17.46 4.09
CA LEU A 85 -13.36 16.16 3.43
C LEU A 85 -12.06 15.54 2.93
N TYR A 86 -10.97 16.29 2.82
CA TYR A 86 -9.71 15.82 2.23
C TYR A 86 -9.17 14.54 2.90
N SER A 87 -9.23 14.50 4.23
CA SER A 87 -8.80 13.33 5.01
C SER A 87 -9.72 12.12 4.79
N ILE A 88 -11.02 12.37 4.63
CA ILE A 88 -12.01 11.32 4.36
C ILE A 88 -11.86 10.80 2.93
N GLU A 89 -11.73 11.68 1.95
CA GLU A 89 -11.53 11.34 0.53
C GLU A 89 -10.27 10.49 0.32
N THR A 90 -9.18 10.84 1.00
CA THR A 90 -7.93 10.07 0.94
C THR A 90 -8.13 8.65 1.50
N LEU A 91 -8.85 8.51 2.60
CA LEU A 91 -9.15 7.22 3.21
C LEU A 91 -10.16 6.41 2.36
N LEU A 92 -11.18 7.04 1.78
CA LEU A 92 -12.13 6.40 0.89
C LEU A 92 -11.49 5.92 -0.41
N THR A 93 -10.59 6.72 -0.99
CA THR A 93 -9.82 6.34 -2.19
C THR A 93 -8.91 5.15 -1.91
N ARG A 94 -8.39 5.01 -0.68
CA ARG A 94 -7.60 3.86 -0.25
C ARG A 94 -8.45 2.59 -0.19
N VAL A 95 -9.69 2.69 0.32
CA VAL A 95 -10.59 1.55 0.52
C VAL A 95 -11.28 1.13 -0.78
N TYR A 96 -11.88 2.07 -1.50
CA TYR A 96 -12.72 1.82 -2.68
C TYR A 96 -11.99 2.03 -4.01
N GLY A 97 -10.75 2.53 -3.98
CA GLY A 97 -10.05 2.97 -5.18
C GLY A 97 -10.56 4.31 -5.69
N LYS A 98 -9.92 4.83 -6.74
CA LYS A 98 -10.45 5.98 -7.47
C LYS A 98 -11.57 5.51 -8.40
N PRO A 99 -12.63 6.33 -8.61
CA PRO A 99 -13.57 6.10 -9.68
C PRO A 99 -12.85 5.88 -11.02
N LYS A 100 -13.38 5.03 -11.90
CA LYS A 100 -12.79 4.79 -13.23
C LYS A 100 -12.78 6.11 -14.01
N GLU A 101 -11.61 6.73 -14.10
CA GLU A 101 -11.37 7.86 -14.98
C GLU A 101 -11.09 7.31 -16.39
N ASN A 102 -12.06 7.46 -17.30
CA ASN A 102 -11.83 7.21 -18.71
C ASN A 102 -11.06 8.42 -19.27
N ALA A 103 -9.76 8.26 -19.50
CA ALA A 103 -8.97 9.24 -20.22
C ALA A 103 -9.14 8.95 -21.73
N ASP A 104 -9.86 9.83 -22.42
CA ASP A 104 -9.90 9.82 -23.89
C ASP A 104 -8.57 10.37 -24.41
N VAL A 105 -7.61 9.48 -24.66
CA VAL A 105 -6.29 9.84 -25.18
C VAL A 105 -6.39 9.96 -26.69
N LYS A 106 -6.73 11.16 -27.17
CA LYS A 106 -6.52 11.52 -28.58
C LYS A 106 -5.04 11.76 -28.83
N SER A 107 -4.30 10.70 -29.16
CA SER A 107 -2.93 10.82 -29.65
C SER A 107 -2.97 11.15 -31.15
N GLU A 108 -2.73 12.41 -31.51
CA GLU A 108 -2.39 12.77 -32.89
C GLU A 108 -0.99 12.24 -33.21
N ILE A 109 -0.94 11.14 -33.96
CA ILE A 109 0.33 10.59 -34.46
C ILE A 109 0.66 11.32 -35.76
N THR A 110 1.57 12.30 -35.70
CA THR A 110 2.13 12.92 -36.92
C THR A 110 3.20 12.00 -37.49
N ILE A 111 2.85 11.19 -38.48
CA ILE A 111 3.83 10.38 -39.22
C ILE A 111 4.50 11.30 -40.25
N ARG A 112 5.81 11.52 -40.09
CA ARG A 112 6.64 12.16 -41.12
C ARG A 112 7.24 11.06 -42.00
N LEU A 113 6.78 10.97 -43.24
CA LEU A 113 7.45 10.18 -44.28
C LEU A 113 8.59 11.04 -44.83
N ILE A 114 9.82 10.53 -44.74
CA ILE A 114 10.99 11.12 -45.40
C ILE A 114 11.33 10.18 -46.55
N ASP A 115 11.02 10.59 -47.77
CA ASP A 115 11.48 9.92 -48.98
C ASP A 115 12.89 10.42 -49.34
N ASP A 116 13.73 9.56 -49.94
CA ASP A 116 15.15 9.82 -50.26
C ASP A 116 15.40 11.02 -51.22
N ASP A 117 14.35 11.64 -51.76
CA ASP A 117 14.39 12.89 -52.53
C ASP A 117 13.70 14.03 -51.73
N ASP A 118 14.44 14.61 -50.79
CA ASP A 118 14.22 15.83 -49.95
C ASP A 118 12.91 16.64 -50.14
N THR A 119 11.76 15.99 -50.06
CA THR A 119 10.44 16.62 -50.14
C THR A 119 9.56 16.09 -49.01
N THR A 120 9.26 16.96 -48.05
CA THR A 120 8.39 16.63 -46.92
C THR A 120 6.94 16.71 -47.35
N THR A 121 6.19 15.61 -47.28
CA THR A 121 4.73 15.63 -47.44
C THR A 121 4.04 15.35 -46.11
N GLU A 122 3.19 16.28 -45.66
CA GLU A 122 2.40 16.15 -44.44
C GLU A 122 1.03 15.56 -44.80
N ALA A 123 0.77 14.30 -44.43
CA ALA A 123 -0.55 13.68 -44.56
C ALA A 123 -1.14 13.46 -43.15
N THR A 124 -2.23 14.18 -42.85
CA THR A 124 -3.00 13.96 -41.62
C THR A 124 -4.09 12.92 -41.91
N GLN A 125 -4.00 11.72 -41.33
CA GLN A 125 -5.07 10.72 -41.37
C GLN A 125 -5.86 10.77 -40.07
N GLY A 126 -7.10 11.27 -40.13
CA GLY A 126 -8.07 11.08 -39.06
C GLY A 126 -8.67 9.68 -39.14
N ALA A 127 -8.30 8.79 -38.22
CA ALA A 127 -8.95 7.50 -38.06
C ALA A 127 -10.17 7.66 -37.14
N ASP A 128 -11.31 7.98 -37.73
CA ASP A 128 -12.62 7.89 -37.07
C ASP A 128 -13.04 6.41 -37.03
N THR A 129 -12.92 5.77 -35.88
CA THR A 129 -13.52 4.44 -35.64
C THR A 129 -14.73 4.62 -34.75
N SER A 130 -15.76 5.25 -35.30
CA SER A 130 -17.13 5.13 -34.79
C SER A 130 -17.55 3.66 -34.86
N THR A 131 -17.62 2.99 -33.70
CA THR A 131 -18.34 1.72 -33.53
C THR A 131 -19.51 1.96 -32.58
N GLU A 132 -20.65 2.34 -33.14
CA GLU A 132 -21.96 1.84 -32.69
C GLU A 132 -22.37 0.73 -33.70
N PRO A 133 -23.31 -0.21 -33.45
CA PRO A 133 -24.28 -0.30 -32.34
C PRO A 133 -24.47 -1.73 -31.75
N SER A 134 -25.26 -1.88 -30.69
CA SER A 134 -26.38 -2.85 -30.64
C SER A 134 -27.23 -2.63 -29.38
N GLU A 135 -28.43 -2.09 -29.59
CA GLU A 135 -29.58 -2.37 -28.74
C GLU A 135 -29.86 -3.88 -28.79
N GLU A 136 -29.98 -4.52 -27.63
CA GLU A 136 -30.77 -5.73 -27.48
C GLU A 136 -31.91 -5.47 -26.48
N VAL A 137 -33.04 -6.05 -26.85
CA VAL A 137 -34.42 -5.88 -26.37
C VAL A 137 -34.63 -6.28 -24.92
#